data_AF-A0A131Z8U0-F1
#
_entry.id   AF-A0A131Z8U0-F1
#
_cell.length_a   1.000
_cell.length_b   1.000
_cell.length_c   1.000
_cell.angle_alpha   90.00
_cell.angle_beta   90.00
_cell.angle_gamma   90.00
#
_symmetry.space_group_name_H-M   'P 1'
#
loop_
_entity.id
_entity.type
_entity.pdbx_description
1 polymer ?
#
loop_
_entity_poly.entity_id
_entity_poly.type
_entity_poly.pdbx_seq_one_letter_code
_entity_poly.pdbx_strand_id
1 'polypeptide(L)'
;CPLECGKPIQKECAYGCTTGCSCAPGNVLHPYDNKTCVPGYLCPPQCPRFSSFQICTPVCEATCDHPEPRECRTKCHNGKCVCLPRFVKAVWKEEEYCVPPFACPREEGMEEPPPPPPFSFLR
;
A
#
# COMPACT_ATOMS: atom_id res chain seq x y z
N CYS A 1 2.08 14.76 -11.15
CA CYS A 1 3.38 14.09 -11.40
C CYS A 1 3.07 12.74 -12.03
N PRO A 2 3.89 12.27 -12.98
CA PRO A 2 3.69 10.93 -13.55
C PRO A 2 3.79 9.88 -12.44
N LEU A 3 2.90 8.89 -12.50
CA LEU A 3 3.00 7.71 -11.66
C LEU A 3 4.11 6.82 -12.23
N GLU A 4 5.02 6.40 -11.36
CA GLU A 4 6.13 5.51 -11.70
C GLU A 4 5.98 4.19 -10.95
N CYS A 5 6.31 3.11 -11.64
CA CYS A 5 6.25 1.76 -11.08
C CYS A 5 7.12 1.63 -9.83
N GLY A 6 6.57 1.07 -8.74
CA GLY A 6 7.31 0.79 -7.50
C GLY A 6 7.66 2.02 -6.65
N LYS A 7 7.21 3.22 -7.04
CA LYS A 7 7.36 4.45 -6.25
C LYS A 7 6.06 4.81 -5.52
N PRO A 8 6.15 5.44 -4.34
CA PRO A 8 4.97 5.91 -3.62
C PRO A 8 4.20 6.94 -4.46
N ILE A 9 2.86 6.88 -4.36
CA ILE A 9 1.98 7.88 -4.96
C ILE A 9 2.29 9.22 -4.29
N GLN A 10 2.85 10.16 -5.03
CA GLN A 10 3.16 11.47 -4.49
C GLN A 10 1.85 12.24 -4.25
N LYS A 11 1.62 12.64 -2.99
CA LYS A 11 0.45 13.44 -2.60
C LYS A 11 0.50 14.86 -3.17
N GLU A 12 1.71 15.39 -3.33
CA GLU A 12 1.98 16.74 -3.80
C GLU A 12 2.98 16.67 -4.96
N CYS A 13 2.72 17.45 -6.01
CA CYS A 13 3.60 17.52 -7.18
C CYS A 13 4.19 18.92 -7.26
N ALA A 14 5.48 19.04 -6.96
CA ALA A 14 6.20 20.32 -7.02
C ALA A 14 6.43 20.85 -8.45
N TYR A 15 6.22 19.99 -9.47
CA TYR A 15 6.45 20.33 -10.86
C TYR A 15 5.17 20.80 -11.56
N GLY A 16 5.26 21.92 -12.28
CA GLY A 16 4.19 22.38 -13.18
C GLY A 16 4.00 21.44 -14.37
N CYS A 17 2.77 21.35 -14.87
CA CYS A 17 2.48 20.58 -16.09
C CYS A 17 3.18 21.23 -17.28
N THR A 18 3.92 20.45 -18.05
CA THR A 18 4.57 20.87 -19.30
C THR A 18 3.95 20.13 -20.48
N THR A 19 4.01 20.74 -21.67
CA THR A 19 3.56 20.09 -22.91
C THR A 19 4.45 18.89 -23.21
N GLY A 20 3.87 17.69 -23.32
CA GLY A 20 4.60 16.46 -23.58
C GLY A 20 3.68 15.26 -23.74
N CYS A 21 4.28 14.09 -24.02
CA CYS A 21 3.57 12.82 -24.03
C CYS A 21 3.54 12.22 -22.62
N SER A 22 2.40 11.64 -22.24
CA SER A 22 2.23 10.90 -20.99
C SER A 22 1.60 9.53 -21.27
N CYS A 23 1.71 8.61 -20.30
CA CYS A 23 1.03 7.33 -20.40
C CYS A 23 -0.49 7.51 -20.40
N ALA A 24 -1.18 6.70 -21.21
CA ALA A 24 -2.64 6.65 -21.21
C ALA A 24 -3.18 6.31 -19.81
N PRO A 25 -4.39 6.76 -19.44
CA PRO A 25 -5.00 6.45 -18.15
C PRO A 25 -4.93 4.96 -17.80
N GLY A 26 -4.55 4.64 -16.56
CA GLY A 26 -4.36 3.26 -16.10
C GLY A 26 -2.99 2.64 -16.43
N ASN A 27 -2.11 3.36 -17.11
CA ASN A 27 -0.73 2.95 -17.37
C ASN A 27 0.26 3.87 -16.65
N VAL A 28 1.39 3.33 -16.24
CA VAL A 28 2.47 4.02 -15.52
C VAL A 28 3.80 3.81 -16.24
N LEU A 29 4.76 4.70 -16.02
CA LEU A 29 6.09 4.55 -16.61
C LEU A 29 6.82 3.34 -16.01
N HIS A 30 7.44 2.54 -16.88
CA HIS A 30 8.26 1.40 -16.50
C HIS A 30 9.46 1.88 -15.64
N PRO A 31 9.82 1.18 -14.55
CA PRO A 31 10.77 1.71 -13.57
C PRO A 31 12.21 1.82 -14.10
N TYR A 32 12.55 1.01 -15.10
CA TYR A 32 13.87 0.99 -15.74
C TYR A 32 13.87 1.56 -17.16
N ASP A 33 12.69 1.93 -17.68
CA ASP A 33 12.55 2.48 -19.04
C ASP A 33 11.50 3.59 -19.07
N ASN A 34 11.97 4.83 -19.18
CA ASN A 34 11.14 6.03 -19.17
C ASN A 34 10.37 6.28 -20.48
N LYS A 35 10.47 5.37 -21.47
CA LYS A 35 9.72 5.44 -22.73
C LYS A 35 8.58 4.43 -22.81
N THR A 36 8.59 3.42 -21.93
CA THR A 36 7.62 2.35 -21.94
C THR A 36 6.56 2.57 -20.87
N CYS A 37 5.30 2.52 -21.29
CA CYS A 37 4.16 2.53 -20.38
C CYS A 37 3.72 1.07 -20.13
N VAL A 38 3.61 0.70 -18.86
CA VAL A 38 3.07 -0.59 -18.44
C VAL A 38 1.74 -0.40 -17.73
N PRO A 39 0.83 -1.39 -17.79
CA PRO A 39 -0.39 -1.34 -17.01
C PRO A 39 -0.08 -1.13 -15.52
N GLY A 40 -0.72 -0.14 -14.90
CA GLY A 40 -0.45 0.23 -13.51
C GLY A 40 -0.68 -0.92 -12.52
N TYR A 41 -1.54 -1.88 -12.86
CA TYR A 41 -1.75 -3.08 -12.05
C TYR A 41 -0.55 -4.05 -12.03
N LEU A 42 0.31 -4.03 -13.05
CA LEU A 42 1.59 -4.77 -13.06
C LEU A 42 2.66 -4.07 -12.23
N CYS A 43 2.37 -2.85 -11.79
CA CYS A 43 3.21 -2.01 -10.97
C CYS A 43 2.53 -1.73 -9.62
N PRO A 44 2.24 -2.77 -8.83
CA PRO A 44 1.67 -2.56 -7.51
C PRO A 44 2.61 -1.62 -6.74
N PRO A 45 2.08 -0.57 -6.09
CA PRO A 45 2.89 0.28 -5.22
C PRO A 45 3.58 -0.58 -4.17
N GLN A 46 4.74 -0.15 -3.70
CA GLN A 46 5.34 -0.79 -2.53
C GLN A 46 4.39 -0.65 -1.34
N CYS A 47 3.90 -1.79 -0.88
CA CYS A 47 3.00 -1.87 0.25
C CYS A 47 3.79 -2.04 1.56
N PRO A 48 3.27 -1.53 2.70
CA PRO A 48 3.90 -1.71 4.00
C PRO A 48 4.06 -3.20 4.35
N ARG A 49 4.91 -3.51 5.33
CA ARG A 49 5.19 -4.90 5.73
C ARG A 49 3.87 -5.64 6.03
N PHE A 50 3.80 -6.90 5.60
CA PHE A 50 2.64 -7.78 5.80
C PHE A 50 1.36 -7.31 5.11
N SER A 51 1.51 -6.56 4.02
CA SER A 51 0.40 -6.15 3.17
C SER A 51 0.69 -6.40 1.70
N SER A 52 -0.36 -6.44 0.89
CA SER A 52 -0.30 -6.70 -0.55
C SER A 52 -1.25 -5.75 -1.28
N PHE A 53 -0.87 -5.32 -2.48
CA PHE A 53 -1.76 -4.49 -3.29
C PHE A 53 -2.89 -5.34 -3.87
N GLN A 54 -4.12 -4.92 -3.64
CA GLN A 54 -5.31 -5.56 -4.20
C GLN A 54 -6.22 -4.51 -4.84
N ILE A 55 -6.69 -4.80 -6.06
CA ILE A 55 -7.59 -3.92 -6.84
C ILE A 55 -9.01 -3.95 -6.27
N CYS A 56 -9.44 -5.15 -5.90
CA CYS A 56 -10.71 -5.42 -5.26
C CYS A 56 -10.44 -5.82 -3.83
N THR A 57 -11.06 -5.13 -2.88
CA THR A 57 -10.78 -5.31 -1.46
C THR A 57 -12.07 -5.48 -0.68
N PRO A 58 -12.08 -6.29 0.39
CA PRO A 58 -13.17 -6.28 1.35
C PRO A 58 -13.31 -4.87 1.94
N VAL A 59 -14.53 -4.35 2.00
CA VAL A 59 -14.83 -3.04 2.62
C VAL A 59 -14.54 -3.05 4.14
N CYS A 60 -14.54 -4.23 4.72
CA CYS A 60 -14.47 -4.53 6.13
C CYS A 60 -13.17 -5.30 6.36
N GLU A 61 -12.08 -4.56 6.56
CA GLU A 61 -10.79 -5.13 6.92
C GLU A 61 -10.74 -5.40 8.42
N ALA A 62 -10.11 -6.51 8.81
CA ALA A 62 -9.82 -6.78 10.21
C ALA A 62 -8.90 -5.71 10.80
N THR A 63 -9.27 -5.11 11.93
CA THR A 63 -8.42 -4.21 12.71
C THR A 63 -8.12 -4.81 14.07
N CYS A 64 -7.19 -4.19 14.81
CA CYS A 64 -6.90 -4.59 16.19
C CYS A 64 -8.13 -4.49 17.12
N ASP A 65 -9.00 -3.51 16.89
CA ASP A 65 -10.19 -3.27 17.69
C ASP A 65 -11.40 -4.08 17.21
N HIS A 66 -11.41 -4.46 15.93
CA HIS A 66 -12.56 -5.09 15.29
C HIS A 66 -12.14 -6.30 14.43
N PRO A 67 -12.50 -7.53 14.82
CA PRO A 67 -12.27 -8.70 13.96
C PRO A 67 -13.07 -8.59 12.66
N GLU A 68 -12.59 -9.26 11.61
CA GLU A 68 -13.26 -9.25 10.31
C GLU A 68 -14.72 -9.73 10.44
N PRO A 69 -15.71 -8.95 9.96
CA PRO A 69 -17.10 -9.38 9.91
C PRO A 69 -17.25 -10.65 9.06
N ARG A 70 -18.15 -11.56 9.49
CA ARG A 70 -18.45 -12.80 8.74
C ARG A 70 -18.96 -12.54 7.32
N GLU A 71 -19.66 -11.42 7.13
CA GLU A 71 -20.14 -10.98 5.84
C GLU A 71 -19.42 -9.69 5.47
N CYS A 72 -18.55 -9.78 4.46
CA CYS A 72 -17.91 -8.61 3.91
C CYS A 72 -18.11 -8.51 2.41
N ARG A 73 -18.52 -7.31 1.96
CA ARG A 73 -18.66 -7.01 0.54
C ARG A 73 -17.31 -6.60 -0.02
N THR A 74 -16.92 -7.21 -1.13
CA THR A 74 -15.76 -6.77 -1.91
C THR A 74 -16.14 -5.59 -2.78
N LYS A 75 -15.28 -4.56 -2.81
CA LYS A 75 -15.42 -3.41 -3.69
C LYS A 75 -14.12 -3.20 -4.47
N CYS A 76 -14.25 -3.04 -5.78
CA CYS A 76 -13.14 -2.75 -6.67
C CYS A 76 -13.02 -1.23 -6.83
N HIS A 77 -11.81 -0.72 -6.59
CA HIS A 77 -11.47 0.69 -6.70
C HIS A 77 -10.15 0.84 -7.48
N ASN A 78 -9.42 1.94 -7.31
CA ASN A 78 -8.07 2.13 -7.85
C ASN A 78 -7.01 1.20 -7.23
N GLY A 79 -7.44 0.24 -6.40
CA GLY A 79 -6.63 -0.63 -5.58
C GLY A 79 -6.01 0.06 -4.36
N LYS A 80 -5.75 -0.72 -3.32
CA LYS A 80 -5.06 -0.29 -2.10
C LYS A 80 -4.19 -1.41 -1.55
N CYS A 81 -3.25 -1.08 -0.68
CA CYS A 81 -2.54 -2.08 0.11
C CYS A 81 -3.45 -2.59 1.22
N VAL A 82 -3.60 -3.91 1.30
CA VAL A 82 -4.41 -4.59 2.32
C VAL A 82 -3.58 -5.60 3.08
N CYS A 83 -3.89 -5.81 4.36
CA CYS A 83 -3.16 -6.78 5.17
C CYS A 83 -3.27 -8.19 4.60
N LEU A 84 -2.16 -8.93 4.70
CA LEU A 84 -2.13 -10.35 4.33
C LEU A 84 -3.06 -11.15 5.24
N PRO A 85 -3.50 -12.36 4.80
CA PRO A 85 -4.28 -13.24 5.65
C PRO A 85 -3.63 -13.45 7.02
N ARG A 86 -4.44 -13.35 8.09
CA ARG A 86 -4.03 -13.44 9.51
C ARG A 86 -3.25 -12.24 10.08
N PHE A 87 -3.11 -11.16 9.31
CA PHE A 87 -2.66 -9.87 9.82
C PHE A 87 -3.86 -8.95 9.98
N VAL A 88 -3.76 -8.02 10.92
CA VAL A 88 -4.79 -7.03 11.23
C VAL A 88 -4.22 -5.64 11.07
N LYS A 89 -5.08 -4.70 10.74
CA LYS A 89 -4.74 -3.29 10.62
C LYS A 89 -4.60 -2.66 12.00
N ALA A 90 -3.44 -2.07 12.25
CA ALA A 90 -3.16 -1.22 13.40
C ALA A 90 -2.87 0.21 12.92
N VAL A 91 -3.24 1.20 13.74
CA VAL A 91 -2.92 2.60 13.48
C VAL A 91 -1.90 3.05 14.52
N TRP A 92 -0.74 3.50 14.08
CA TRP A 92 0.31 4.08 14.92
C TRP A 92 0.69 5.45 14.39
N LYS A 93 0.59 6.50 15.23
CA LYS A 93 0.93 7.89 14.85
C LYS A 93 0.28 8.32 13.52
N GLU A 94 -1.01 8.02 13.36
CA GLU A 94 -1.78 8.33 12.14
C GLU A 94 -1.34 7.58 10.86
N GLU A 95 -0.44 6.61 10.98
CA GLU A 95 -0.03 5.71 9.91
C GLU A 95 -0.60 4.30 10.10
N GLU A 96 -0.93 3.64 8.99
CA GLU A 96 -1.56 2.32 8.97
C GLU A 96 -0.54 1.22 8.74
N TYR A 97 -0.54 0.22 9.63
CA TYR A 97 0.38 -0.91 9.61
C TYR A 97 -0.38 -2.22 9.67
N CYS A 98 0.17 -3.25 9.04
CA CYS A 98 -0.34 -4.61 9.17
C CYS A 98 0.51 -5.37 10.18
N VAL A 99 -0.12 -5.85 11.24
CA VAL A 99 0.54 -6.52 12.35
C VAL A 99 -0.12 -7.85 12.64
N PRO A 100 0.58 -8.83 13.20
CA PRO A 100 -0.10 -10.01 13.70
C PRO A 100 -0.99 -9.63 14.90
N PRO A 101 -2.15 -10.28 15.10
CA PRO A 101 -3.13 -9.91 16.14
C PRO A 101 -2.56 -9.79 17.57
N PHE A 102 -1.54 -10.58 17.91
CA PHE A 102 -0.89 -10.53 19.22
C PHE A 102 -0.02 -9.28 19.43
N ALA A 103 0.35 -8.59 18.35
CA ALA A 103 1.12 -7.35 18.34
C ALA A 103 0.22 -6.10 18.27
N CYS A 104 -1.09 -6.27 18.43
CA CYS A 104 -1.99 -5.15 18.61
C CYS A 104 -1.60 -4.35 19.86
N PRO A 105 -1.63 -3.01 19.78
CA PRO A 105 -1.37 -2.19 20.95
C PRO A 105 -2.38 -2.55 22.03
N ARG A 106 -1.88 -3.08 23.14
CA ARG A 106 -2.64 -3.09 24.40
C ARG A 106 -2.67 -1.64 24.88
N GLU A 107 -3.74 -1.20 25.51
CA GLU A 107 -4.01 0.23 25.80
C GLU A 107 -3.01 0.96 26.71
N GLU A 108 -1.78 0.47 26.87
CA GLU A 108 -0.70 1.13 27.58
C GLU A 108 0.55 1.18 26.73
N GLY A 109 0.97 2.39 26.35
CA GLY A 109 2.35 2.63 25.94
C GLY A 109 2.64 2.38 24.47
N MET A 110 2.21 3.33 23.67
CA MET A 110 2.88 3.77 22.46
C MET A 110 4.38 3.94 22.70
N GLU A 111 5.21 2.92 22.43
CA GLU A 111 6.63 3.15 22.17
C GLU A 111 7.18 2.06 21.24
N GLU A 112 7.57 2.56 20.06
CA GLU A 112 8.31 1.92 18.98
C GLU A 112 7.58 1.04 17.95
N PRO A 113 7.66 1.40 16.64
CA PRO A 113 7.27 0.53 15.55
C PRO A 113 8.20 -0.69 15.47
N PRO A 114 7.74 -1.84 14.92
CA PRO A 114 8.60 -2.99 14.69
C PRO A 114 9.78 -2.58 13.80
N PRO A 115 11.02 -2.98 14.14
CA PRO A 115 12.21 -2.52 13.42
C PRO A 115 12.13 -2.90 11.93
N PRO A 116 12.64 -2.03 11.03
CA PRO A 116 12.76 -2.35 9.61
C PRO A 116 13.60 -3.62 9.44
N PRO A 117 13.33 -4.43 8.39
CA PRO A 117 14.10 -5.66 8.21
C PRO A 117 15.56 -5.28 7.90
N PRO A 118 16.55 -6.08 8.35
CA PRO A 118 17.93 -5.88 7.92
C PRO A 118 18.00 -5.97 6.39
N PHE A 119 18.79 -5.10 5.76
CA PHE A 119 19.04 -4.98 4.31
C PHE A 119 19.60 -6.28 3.64
N SER A 120 19.64 -7.40 4.35
CA SER A 120 20.38 -8.61 3.98
C SER A 120 19.59 -9.66 3.18
N PHE A 121 18.35 -9.38 2.76
CA PHE A 121 17.56 -10.32 1.94
C PHE A 121 17.34 -9.85 0.49
N LEU A 122 18.21 -8.99 -0.01
CA LEU A 122 18.45 -8.85 -1.45
C LEU A 122 19.61 -9.78 -1.84
N ARG A 123 19.31 -11.07 -2.01
CA ARG A 123 20.17 -11.98 -2.74
C ARG A 123 19.36 -12.98 -3.54
#